data_AF-A0A934R0Z8-F1
#
_entry.id   AF-A0A934R0Z8-F1
#
_cell.length_a   1.000
_cell.length_b   1.000
_cell.length_c   1.000
_cell.angle_alpha   90.00
_cell.angle_beta   90.00
_cell.angle_gamma   90.00
#
_symmetry.space_group_name_H-M   'P 1'
#
loop_
_entity.id
_entity.type
_entity.pdbx_description
1 polymer ?
#
loop_
_entity_poly.entity_id
_entity_poly.type
_entity_poly.pdbx_seq_one_letter_code
_entity_poly.pdbx_strand_id
1 'polypeptide(L)'
;MPKPDRFFENSRQRKRSCSSSCLFRFISLPYLDGPDLENLECTDGTAKFYWLIPITQSELELKNAEGVEALEARFDASGFDYAGPAREGVV
;
A
#
# COMPACT_ATOMS: atom_id res chain seq x y z
N MET A 1 11.38 -50.38 8.57
CA MET A 1 11.92 -49.14 7.99
C MET A 1 10.81 -48.45 7.21
N PRO A 2 10.30 -47.28 7.65
CA PRO A 2 9.30 -46.53 6.92
C PRO A 2 9.95 -45.75 5.75
N LYS A 3 9.23 -45.62 4.64
CA LYS A 3 9.67 -44.84 3.45
C LYS A 3 9.56 -43.34 3.74
N PRO A 4 10.43 -42.49 3.15
CA PRO A 4 10.40 -41.06 3.38
C PRO A 4 9.10 -40.44 2.84
N ASP A 5 8.53 -39.59 3.68
CA ASP A 5 7.25 -38.91 3.51
C ASP A 5 7.21 -38.01 2.27
N ARG A 6 6.21 -38.23 1.41
CA ARG A 6 5.75 -37.26 0.39
C ARG A 6 4.97 -36.12 1.06
N PHE A 7 5.62 -35.39 1.95
CA PHE A 7 5.06 -34.21 2.59
C PHE A 7 5.85 -32.97 2.19
N PHE A 8 5.91 -32.67 0.88
CA PHE A 8 6.29 -31.33 0.42
C PHE A 8 5.70 -31.05 -0.97
N GLU A 9 4.40 -31.31 -1.12
CA GLU A 9 3.68 -30.92 -2.33
C GLU A 9 2.33 -30.35 -1.90
N ASN A 10 1.97 -29.20 -2.47
CA ASN A 10 0.76 -28.42 -2.22
C ASN A 10 0.67 -27.58 -0.94
N SER A 11 1.32 -26.42 -0.95
CA SER A 11 0.71 -25.23 -0.32
C SER A 11 1.36 -23.92 -0.78
N ARG A 12 1.12 -23.47 -2.02
CA ARG A 12 1.31 -22.04 -2.32
C ARG A 12 0.57 -21.51 -3.56
N GLN A 13 -0.60 -22.03 -3.88
CA GLN A 13 -1.55 -21.27 -4.70
C GLN A 13 -2.59 -20.63 -3.79
N ARG A 14 -2.17 -19.56 -3.10
CA ARG A 14 -3.13 -18.58 -2.59
C ARG A 14 -3.73 -17.89 -3.81
N LYS A 15 -4.88 -18.36 -4.27
CA LYS A 15 -5.71 -17.65 -5.24
C LYS A 15 -6.06 -16.31 -4.59
N ARG A 16 -5.32 -15.24 -4.91
CA ARG A 16 -5.69 -13.89 -4.49
C ARG A 16 -6.92 -13.53 -5.32
N SER A 17 -8.13 -13.70 -4.77
CA SER A 17 -9.34 -13.14 -5.38
C SER A 17 -9.43 -11.64 -5.07
N CYS A 18 -8.36 -10.89 -5.32
CA CYS A 18 -8.38 -9.45 -5.16
C CYS A 18 -8.78 -8.87 -6.52
N SER A 19 -10.05 -8.53 -6.69
CA SER A 19 -10.57 -7.81 -7.87
C SER A 19 -10.19 -6.32 -7.86
N SER A 20 -9.14 -5.96 -7.12
CA SER A 20 -8.70 -4.57 -6.95
C SER A 20 -7.96 -4.11 -8.20
N SER A 21 -8.33 -2.93 -8.71
CA SER A 21 -7.60 -2.20 -9.76
C SER A 21 -6.28 -1.59 -9.26
N CYS A 22 -6.05 -1.59 -7.94
CA CYS A 22 -4.86 -1.05 -7.33
C CYS A 22 -3.70 -2.07 -7.36
N LEU A 23 -2.90 -2.01 -8.42
CA LEU A 23 -1.76 -2.90 -8.63
C LEU A 23 -0.45 -2.34 -8.03
N PHE A 24 -0.40 -1.04 -7.74
CA PHE A 24 0.79 -0.33 -7.27
C PHE A 24 0.62 0.19 -5.85
N ARG A 25 1.70 0.71 -5.28
CA ARG A 25 1.76 1.24 -3.93
C ARG A 25 2.52 2.55 -3.89
N PHE A 26 1.97 3.53 -3.19
CA PHE A 26 2.54 4.83 -2.94
C PHE A 26 2.96 4.93 -1.46
N ILE A 27 4.18 5.40 -1.21
CA ILE A 27 4.68 5.65 0.15
C ILE A 27 4.36 7.10 0.50
N SER A 28 3.68 7.31 1.61
CA SER A 28 3.21 8.63 2.05
C SER A 28 3.35 8.80 3.57
N LEU A 29 3.20 10.03 4.04
CA LEU A 29 3.09 10.31 5.47
C LEU A 29 1.75 9.80 6.03
N PRO A 30 1.68 9.47 7.33
CA PRO A 30 0.46 8.97 7.96
C PRO A 30 -0.55 10.11 8.22
N TYR A 31 -1.28 10.53 7.19
CA TYR A 31 -2.15 11.73 7.25
C TYR A 31 -3.30 11.64 8.28
N LEU A 32 -3.82 10.46 8.63
CA LEU A 32 -4.91 10.36 9.60
C LEU A 32 -4.46 10.45 11.06
N ASP A 33 -3.26 9.97 11.38
CA ASP A 33 -2.79 9.84 12.76
C ASP A 33 -1.76 10.92 13.16
N GLY A 34 -1.31 11.72 12.18
CA GLY A 34 -0.42 12.86 12.42
C GLY A 34 1.02 12.45 12.79
N PRO A 35 1.86 13.44 13.17
CA PRO A 35 3.29 13.25 13.39
C PRO A 35 3.63 12.33 14.57
N ASP A 36 2.67 12.14 15.49
CA ASP A 36 2.81 11.28 16.66
C ASP A 36 2.89 9.79 16.28
N LEU A 37 2.31 9.40 15.13
CA LEU A 37 2.48 8.06 14.58
C LEU A 37 3.76 7.95 13.74
N GLU A 38 4.17 9.03 13.07
CA GLU A 38 5.30 9.02 12.14
C GLU A 38 6.63 8.69 12.83
N ASN A 39 6.81 9.13 14.08
CA ASN A 39 8.10 9.09 14.77
C ASN A 39 8.04 8.31 16.08
N LEU A 40 8.79 7.21 16.17
CA LEU A 40 9.07 6.55 17.43
C LEU A 40 10.55 6.67 17.75
N GLU A 41 10.87 7.43 18.80
CA GLU A 41 12.23 7.53 19.33
C GLU A 41 12.60 6.26 20.11
N CYS A 42 13.67 5.58 19.68
CA CYS A 42 14.24 4.41 20.34
C CYS A 42 15.65 4.73 20.85
N THR A 43 16.17 3.88 21.75
CA THR A 43 17.50 4.06 22.35
C THR A 43 18.63 4.15 21.32
N ASP A 44 18.48 3.48 20.18
CA ASP A 44 19.49 3.40 19.11
C ASP A 44 19.14 4.23 17.85
N GLY A 45 18.08 5.05 17.89
CA GLY A 45 17.65 5.91 16.77
C GLY A 45 16.13 6.03 16.62
N THR A 46 15.67 6.70 15.55
CA THR A 46 14.24 6.96 15.31
C THR A 46 13.65 6.00 14.29
N ALA A 47 12.60 5.28 14.65
CA ALA A 47 11.81 4.49 13.71
C ALA A 47 10.74 5.38 13.06
N LYS A 48 10.68 5.34 11.72
CA LYS A 48 9.71 6.09 10.91
C LYS A 48 8.57 5.20 10.43
N PHE A 49 7.32 5.62 10.66
CA PHE A 49 6.13 4.92 10.15
C PHE A 49 5.54 5.69 8.97
N TYR A 50 5.55 5.04 7.81
CA TYR A 50 4.95 5.56 6.60
C TYR A 50 3.75 4.72 6.18
N TRP A 51 2.86 5.36 5.44
CA TRP A 51 1.70 4.74 4.85
C TRP A 51 2.01 4.16 3.48
N LEU A 52 1.43 2.98 3.24
CA LEU A 52 1.53 2.29 1.96
C LEU A 52 0.14 2.30 1.30
N ILE A 53 -0.15 3.38 0.58
CA ILE A 53 -1.45 3.59 -0.06
C ILE A 53 -1.49 2.78 -1.37
N PRO A 54 -2.47 1.88 -1.55
CA PRO A 54 -2.66 1.18 -2.82
C PRO A 54 -3.12 2.18 -3.89
N ILE A 55 -2.46 2.20 -5.05
CA ILE A 55 -2.78 3.09 -6.18
C ILE A 55 -3.03 2.32 -7.48
N THR A 56 -3.83 2.92 -8.35
CA THR A 56 -4.13 2.44 -9.70
C THR A 56 -3.00 2.76 -10.69
N GLN A 57 -3.06 2.17 -11.88
CA GLN A 57 -2.11 2.48 -12.97
C GLN A 57 -2.19 3.96 -13.38
N SER A 58 -3.40 4.53 -13.52
CA SER A 58 -3.59 5.92 -13.94
C SER A 58 -3.08 6.93 -12.90
N GLU A 59 -3.18 6.60 -11.61
CA GLU A 59 -2.60 7.39 -10.53
C GLU A 59 -1.06 7.38 -10.56
N LEU A 60 -0.47 6.23 -10.87
CA LEU A 60 0.99 6.13 -11.06
C LEU A 60 1.45 6.97 -12.26
N GLU A 61 0.68 6.94 -13.36
CA GLU A 61 0.97 7.73 -14.56
C GLU A 61 0.88 9.23 -14.29
N LEU A 62 -0.17 9.68 -13.59
CA LEU A 62 -0.29 11.08 -13.15
C LEU A 62 0.91 11.50 -12.31
N LYS A 63 1.28 10.70 -11.31
CA LYS A 63 2.44 10.98 -10.45
C LYS A 63 3.73 11.12 -11.26
N ASN A 64 3.94 10.26 -12.25
CA ASN A 64 5.15 10.29 -13.08
C ASN A 64 5.16 11.49 -14.05
N ALA A 65 4.00 11.95 -14.50
CA ALA A 65 3.87 13.06 -15.44
C ALA A 65 3.88 14.43 -14.76
N GLU A 66 3.19 14.56 -13.64
CA GLU A 66 2.88 15.86 -13.00
C GLU A 66 3.49 16.01 -11.60
N GLY A 67 4.09 14.95 -11.05
CA GLY A 67 4.73 14.97 -9.73
C GLY A 67 3.86 14.39 -8.61
N VAL A 68 4.44 14.35 -7.42
CA VAL A 68 3.77 13.78 -6.23
C VAL A 68 2.64 14.68 -5.76
N GLU A 69 2.89 15.98 -5.80
CA GLU A 69 1.97 17.03 -5.34
C GLU A 69 0.65 16.99 -6.12
N ALA A 70 0.71 16.68 -7.42
CA ALA A 70 -0.48 16.54 -8.27
C ALA A 70 -1.35 15.35 -7.85
N LEU A 71 -0.72 14.22 -7.50
CA LEU A 71 -1.42 13.04 -7.01
C LEU A 71 -2.02 13.28 -5.61
N GLU A 72 -1.26 13.89 -4.71
CA GLU A 72 -1.73 14.22 -3.35
C GLU A 72 -2.90 15.21 -3.38
N ALA A 73 -2.87 16.21 -4.27
CA ALA A 73 -3.99 17.12 -4.47
C ALA A 73 -5.28 16.40 -4.92
N ARG A 74 -5.17 15.34 -5.74
CA ARG A 74 -6.33 14.49 -6.12
C ARG A 74 -6.83 13.65 -4.95
N PHE A 75 -5.92 13.15 -4.11
CA PHE A 75 -6.29 12.43 -2.89
C PHE A 75 -7.08 13.32 -1.94
N ASP A 76 -6.59 14.53 -1.67
CA ASP A 76 -7.25 15.48 -0.78
C ASP A 76 -8.60 15.93 -1.33
N ALA A 77 -8.70 16.20 -2.63
CA ALA A 77 -9.93 16.67 -3.26
C ALA A 77 -11.04 15.60 -3.29
N SER A 78 -10.68 14.32 -3.34
CA SER A 78 -11.65 13.23 -3.44
C SER A 78 -12.09 12.68 -2.08
N GLY A 79 -11.27 12.82 -1.03
CA GLY A 79 -11.61 12.35 0.32
C GLY A 79 -11.90 10.83 0.39
N PHE A 80 -11.25 10.04 -0.47
CA PHE A 80 -11.53 8.62 -0.61
C PHE A 80 -11.00 7.78 0.56
N ASP A 81 -11.50 6.54 0.68
CA ASP A 81 -11.02 5.57 1.66
C ASP A 81 -9.65 4.98 1.25
N TYR A 82 -8.59 5.43 1.91
CA TYR A 82 -7.21 4.97 1.70
C TYR A 82 -7.02 3.46 1.93
N ALA A 83 -7.86 2.84 2.76
CA ALA A 83 -7.79 1.41 3.09
C ALA A 83 -8.72 0.54 2.22
N GLY A 84 -9.60 1.17 1.42
CA GLY A 84 -10.61 0.49 0.63
C GLY A 84 -10.01 -0.33 -0.53
N PRO A 85 -10.08 -1.68 -0.51
CA PRO A 85 -9.46 -2.50 -1.54
C PRO A 85 -10.17 -2.42 -2.91
N ALA A 86 -11.44 -2.01 -2.91
CA ALA A 86 -12.26 -1.86 -4.11
C ALA A 86 -12.53 -0.39 -4.46
N ARG A 87 -11.70 0.54 -3.97
CA ARG A 87 -11.87 1.96 -4.26
C ARG A 87 -11.74 2.25 -5.75
N GLU A 88 -12.47 3.25 -6.20
CA GLU A 88 -12.25 3.84 -7.52
C GLU A 88 -10.98 4.70 -7.51
N GLY A 89 -10.39 4.90 -8.70
CA GLY A 89 -9.25 5.78 -8.87
C GLY A 89 -9.66 7.25 -8.74
N VAL A 90 -8.71 8.12 -8.36
CA VAL A 90 -8.95 9.57 -8.20
C VAL A 90 -8.55 10.40 -9.44
N VAL A 91 -8.08 9.72 -10.48
CA VAL A 91 -7.58 10.33 -11.72
C VAL A 91 -8.62 10.25 -12.81
#